data_AF-A0A2R2MKN9-F1
#
_entry.id   AF-A0A2R2MKN9-F1
#
_cell.length_a   1.000
_cell.length_b   1.000
_cell.length_c   1.000
_cell.angle_alpha   90.00
_cell.angle_beta   90.00
_cell.angle_gamma   90.00
#
_symmetry.space_group_name_H-M   'P 1'
#
loop_
_entity.id
_entity.type
_entity.pdbx_description
1 polymer ?
#
loop_
_entity_poly.entity_id
_entity_poly.type
_entity_poly.pdbx_seq_one_letter_code
_entity_poly.pdbx_strand_id
1 'polypeptide(L)'
;MATFHVDYVEKDDPARKKKLASVILFMYPDFQSKTLYMYRFCFWKSSPCQANVLKPVITEHGVCYQFNSGDEGKRSDVEGSLYGLMISFMTKQEEYLVGSYIAGYTILLHNSKDHPNVVTQGFQVAPGGSANVAIKQKYVKNLPQPHGQCADKQLAYFPHYSKINCQAECLHNETIEKCGCRLVYYPEVPGLRECSPIDVNTCWGPLLTNVSQIMKNCACTEACETFYFEYSVTNGRVSDVSAQAAAVFLNTTQTYVEKNYLAVYLYYKEMSYEEVIQQEAYSTLTLLADIGGALGLILGSTLMTVAEILDFFLGLSIWKFFGVKL
;
A
#
# COMPACT_ATOMS: atom_id res chain seq x y z
N MET A 1 25.95 -3.61 -33.90
CA MET A 1 24.80 -3.19 -33.08
C MET A 1 25.30 -2.02 -32.25
N ALA A 2 24.90 -0.80 -32.58
CA ALA A 2 25.50 0.42 -32.03
C ALA A 2 24.90 0.73 -30.65
N THR A 3 25.74 0.73 -29.62
CA THR A 3 25.39 1.10 -28.25
C THR A 3 25.64 2.60 -28.09
N PHE A 4 24.59 3.39 -27.89
CA PHE A 4 24.73 4.81 -27.56
C PHE A 4 24.96 4.95 -26.05
N HIS A 5 26.12 5.46 -25.66
CA HIS A 5 26.40 5.88 -24.28
C HIS A 5 25.81 7.27 -24.07
N VAL A 6 24.92 7.41 -23.09
CA VAL A 6 24.50 8.69 -22.54
C VAL A 6 25.09 8.77 -21.14
N ASP A 7 26.13 9.58 -20.98
CA ASP A 7 26.72 9.90 -19.68
C ASP A 7 25.75 10.82 -18.92
N TYR A 8 25.16 10.32 -17.84
CA TYR A 8 24.51 11.15 -16.83
C TYR A 8 25.47 11.34 -15.65
N VAL A 9 25.89 12.59 -15.47
CA VAL A 9 26.51 13.08 -14.24
C VAL A 9 25.37 13.31 -13.24
N GLU A 10 25.32 12.59 -12.12
CA GLU A 10 24.53 13.11 -10.99
C GLU A 10 24.93 12.61 -9.60
N LYS A 11 24.92 13.61 -8.71
CA LYS A 11 25.18 13.71 -7.27
C LYS A 11 24.77 12.51 -6.42
N ASP A 12 25.58 12.27 -5.38
CA ASP A 12 25.23 11.46 -4.20
C ASP A 12 23.91 11.95 -3.58
N ASP A 13 22.82 11.22 -3.85
CA ASP A 13 21.51 11.37 -3.20
C ASP A 13 21.15 10.04 -2.50
N PRO A 14 20.68 10.02 -1.24
CA PRO A 14 20.30 8.79 -0.52
C PRO A 14 19.13 7.99 -1.15
N ALA A 15 18.64 8.39 -2.31
CA ALA A 15 17.50 7.84 -3.04
C ALA A 15 17.73 6.45 -3.68
N ARG A 16 18.94 5.87 -3.66
CA ARG A 16 19.20 4.55 -4.29
C ARG A 16 18.62 3.33 -3.56
N LYS A 17 18.02 3.49 -2.36
CA LYS A 17 17.53 2.35 -1.57
C LYS A 17 16.01 2.38 -1.41
N LYS A 18 15.31 1.46 -2.09
CA LYS A 18 13.86 1.27 -1.90
C LYS A 18 13.58 0.34 -0.72
N LYS A 19 12.73 0.77 0.21
CA LYS A 19 12.19 -0.12 1.24
C LYS A 19 11.27 -1.12 0.55
N LEU A 20 11.54 -2.42 0.71
CA LEU A 20 10.68 -3.45 0.12
C LEU A 20 9.29 -3.38 0.76
N ALA A 21 8.24 -3.56 -0.04
CA ALA A 21 6.90 -3.79 0.48
C ALA A 21 6.91 -4.86 1.57
N SER A 22 6.08 -4.68 2.58
CA SER A 22 5.74 -5.76 3.49
C SER A 22 4.95 -6.81 2.70
N VAL A 23 5.38 -8.07 2.80
CA VAL A 23 4.76 -9.18 2.09
C VAL A 23 4.10 -10.08 3.10
N ILE A 24 2.78 -10.23 3.01
CA ILE A 24 2.04 -11.19 3.84
C ILE A 24 1.71 -12.39 2.98
N LEU A 25 2.10 -13.55 3.50
CA LEU A 25 1.86 -14.86 2.90
C LEU A 25 0.80 -15.56 3.75
N PHE A 26 -0.28 -15.97 3.10
CA PHE A 26 -1.33 -16.77 3.73
C PHE A 26 -1.42 -18.16 3.09
N MET A 27 -1.53 -19.17 3.94
CA MET A 27 -1.89 -20.56 3.60
C MET A 27 -3.32 -20.84 4.06
N TYR A 28 -4.15 -21.41 3.18
CA TYR A 28 -5.40 -22.03 3.61
C TYR A 28 -5.13 -23.09 4.70
N PRO A 29 -6.02 -23.22 5.70
CA PRO A 29 -5.62 -23.37 7.10
C PRO A 29 -4.95 -24.73 7.40
N ASP A 30 -3.65 -24.68 7.67
CA ASP A 30 -2.95 -25.65 8.54
C ASP A 30 -2.91 -25.04 9.96
N PHE A 31 -3.69 -25.61 10.88
CA PHE A 31 -3.83 -25.14 12.26
C PHE A 31 -2.56 -25.39 13.11
N GLN A 32 -1.53 -26.07 12.56
CA GLN A 32 -0.35 -26.51 13.32
C GLN A 32 1.02 -26.08 12.76
N SER A 33 1.08 -25.29 11.69
CA SER A 33 2.37 -24.96 11.08
C SER A 33 3.23 -24.10 12.02
N LYS A 34 4.19 -24.74 12.71
CA LYS A 34 5.34 -24.04 13.32
C LYS A 34 6.11 -23.35 12.19
N THR A 35 6.58 -22.12 12.40
CA THR A 35 7.31 -21.29 11.42
C THR A 35 8.40 -22.04 10.63
N LEU A 36 9.04 -23.04 11.25
CA LEU A 36 10.09 -23.88 10.66
C LEU A 36 9.62 -24.77 9.50
N TYR A 37 8.31 -25.02 9.35
CA TYR A 37 7.76 -25.89 8.30
C TYR A 37 6.98 -25.15 7.22
N MET A 38 6.81 -23.83 7.33
CA MET A 38 6.02 -23.08 6.35
C MET A 38 6.73 -22.98 4.99
N TYR A 39 8.04 -22.74 4.98
CA TYR A 39 8.81 -22.60 3.75
C TYR A 39 9.99 -23.58 3.74
N ARG A 40 10.39 -24.02 2.54
CA ARG A 40 11.52 -24.94 2.34
C ARG A 40 12.82 -24.19 2.10
N PHE A 41 12.81 -23.27 1.15
CA PHE A 41 13.95 -22.43 0.84
C PHE A 41 13.54 -20.96 0.93
N CYS A 42 14.42 -20.14 1.47
CA CYS A 42 14.26 -18.69 1.48
C CYS A 42 15.61 -18.05 1.17
N PHE A 43 15.62 -17.17 0.19
CA PHE A 43 16.76 -16.36 -0.17
C PHE A 43 16.35 -14.89 -0.22
N TRP A 44 17.17 -14.03 0.36
CA TRP A 44 17.05 -12.59 0.29
C TRP A 44 18.39 -12.04 -0.19
N LYS A 45 18.42 -11.32 -1.32
CA LYS A 45 19.66 -10.83 -1.94
C LYS A 45 20.68 -11.96 -2.17
N SER A 46 20.24 -13.04 -2.81
CA SER A 46 21.06 -14.24 -3.07
C SER A 46 21.64 -14.94 -1.82
N SER A 47 21.27 -14.50 -0.61
CA SER A 47 21.77 -15.07 0.65
C SER A 47 20.65 -15.83 1.37
N PRO A 48 20.93 -16.98 2.00
CA PRO A 48 19.93 -17.70 2.79
C PRO A 48 19.29 -16.79 3.85
N CYS A 49 17.97 -16.86 3.99
CA CYS A 49 17.26 -16.10 5.00
C CYS A 49 17.59 -16.57 6.42
N GLN A 50 17.59 -15.65 7.38
CA GLN A 50 17.65 -15.98 8.80
C GLN A 50 16.35 -16.68 9.27
N ALA A 51 16.43 -17.48 10.33
CA ALA A 51 15.32 -18.32 10.81
C ALA A 51 14.04 -17.55 11.16
N ASN A 52 14.13 -16.27 11.56
CA ASN A 52 12.99 -15.44 11.99
C ASN A 52 12.63 -14.35 10.97
N VAL A 53 12.88 -14.60 9.68
CA VAL A 53 12.65 -13.58 8.63
C VAL A 53 11.16 -13.28 8.40
N LEU A 54 10.29 -14.24 8.72
CA LEU A 54 8.84 -14.16 8.62
C LEU A 54 8.26 -14.11 10.02
N LYS A 55 7.51 -13.05 10.33
CA LYS A 55 6.82 -12.90 11.63
C LYS A 55 5.37 -13.31 11.49
N PRO A 56 4.80 -14.06 12.45
CA PRO A 56 3.38 -14.38 12.42
C PRO A 56 2.54 -13.11 12.65
N VAL A 57 1.45 -12.99 11.90
CA VAL A 57 0.45 -11.93 12.04
C VAL A 57 -0.94 -12.55 11.87
N ILE A 58 -1.89 -12.16 12.71
CA ILE A 58 -3.27 -12.64 12.62
C ILE A 58 -4.05 -11.68 11.72
N THR A 59 -4.70 -12.20 10.69
CA THR A 59 -5.57 -11.44 9.77
C THR A 59 -6.94 -12.09 9.66
N GLU A 60 -7.82 -11.58 8.78
CA GLU A 60 -9.16 -12.18 8.59
C GLU A 60 -9.09 -13.61 8.03
N HIS A 61 -7.97 -13.98 7.42
CA HIS A 61 -7.70 -15.31 6.90
C HIS A 61 -7.16 -16.29 7.96
N GLY A 62 -6.79 -15.81 9.16
CA GLY A 62 -6.18 -16.61 10.21
C GLY A 62 -4.71 -16.24 10.42
N VAL A 63 -3.85 -17.24 10.63
CA VAL A 63 -2.41 -17.01 10.86
C VAL A 63 -1.72 -16.82 9.51
N CYS A 64 -1.25 -15.61 9.27
CA CYS A 64 -0.42 -15.24 8.14
C CYS A 64 1.02 -14.98 8.57
N TYR A 65 1.92 -14.85 7.61
CA TYR A 65 3.33 -14.60 7.86
C TYR A 65 3.82 -13.39 7.07
N GLN A 66 4.38 -12.42 7.78
CA GLN A 66 4.81 -11.14 7.25
C GLN A 66 6.33 -11.09 7.11
N PHE A 67 6.81 -10.89 5.89
CA PHE A 67 8.18 -10.47 5.60
C PHE A 67 8.31 -8.95 5.75
N ASN A 68 9.44 -8.49 6.27
CA ASN A 68 9.76 -7.06 6.43
C ASN A 68 8.85 -6.28 7.41
N SER A 69 8.43 -6.95 8.49
CA SER A 69 7.59 -6.40 9.57
C SER A 69 8.39 -5.63 10.65
N GLY A 70 9.29 -4.72 10.25
CA GLY A 70 10.18 -3.99 11.18
C GLY A 70 10.46 -2.54 10.79
N ASP A 71 10.79 -1.71 11.78
CA ASP A 71 11.05 -0.28 11.59
C ASP A 71 12.33 -0.02 10.75
N GLU A 72 13.39 -0.79 10.96
CA GLU A 72 14.63 -0.79 10.16
C GLU A 72 14.48 -1.59 8.84
N GLY A 73 13.32 -1.48 8.20
CA GLY A 73 12.88 -2.37 7.12
C GLY A 73 13.94 -2.63 6.05
N LYS A 74 14.00 -3.90 5.63
CA LYS A 74 14.84 -4.42 4.55
C LYS A 74 14.64 -3.61 3.28
N ARG A 75 15.75 -3.25 2.64
CA ARG A 75 15.78 -2.45 1.40
C ARG A 75 16.37 -3.25 0.26
N SER A 76 15.84 -3.05 -0.94
CA SER A 76 16.47 -3.52 -2.17
C SER A 76 17.44 -2.44 -2.66
N ASP A 77 18.63 -2.86 -3.10
CA ASP A 77 19.63 -1.96 -3.69
C ASP A 77 19.82 -2.23 -5.19
N VAL A 78 19.31 -3.37 -5.67
CA VAL A 78 19.46 -3.85 -7.05
C VAL A 78 18.11 -4.40 -7.52
N GLU A 79 17.77 -4.16 -8.78
CA GLU A 79 16.62 -4.76 -9.46
C GLU A 79 16.84 -6.24 -9.84
N GLY A 80 15.75 -6.94 -10.11
CA GLY A 80 15.77 -8.31 -10.63
C GLY A 80 15.55 -9.41 -9.59
N SER A 81 15.11 -10.57 -10.09
CA SER A 81 14.58 -11.68 -9.26
C SER A 81 15.60 -12.33 -8.33
N LEU A 82 16.88 -12.35 -8.71
CA LEU A 82 17.96 -12.92 -7.89
C LEU A 82 18.25 -12.09 -6.63
N TYR A 83 18.11 -10.77 -6.74
CA TYR A 83 18.39 -9.83 -5.66
C TYR A 83 17.16 -9.53 -4.79
N GLY A 84 16.00 -10.08 -5.17
CA GLY A 84 14.75 -9.98 -4.41
C GLY A 84 14.63 -11.03 -3.29
N LEU A 85 13.37 -11.30 -2.95
CA LEU A 85 12.96 -12.36 -2.02
C LEU A 85 12.49 -13.57 -2.83
N MET A 86 13.18 -14.69 -2.69
CA MET A 86 12.73 -15.99 -3.17
C MET A 86 12.29 -16.81 -1.98
N ILE A 87 11.05 -17.29 -1.96
CA ILE A 87 10.57 -18.25 -0.96
C ILE A 87 9.90 -19.41 -1.68
N SER A 88 10.26 -20.64 -1.31
CA SER A 88 9.57 -21.84 -1.78
C SER A 88 8.73 -22.48 -0.68
N PHE A 89 7.58 -22.97 -1.11
CA PHE A 89 6.53 -23.50 -0.28
C PHE A 89 6.07 -24.86 -0.78
N MET A 90 5.46 -25.63 0.12
CA MET A 90 4.64 -26.78 -0.22
C MET A 90 3.24 -26.48 0.28
N THR A 91 2.23 -26.53 -0.59
CA THR A 91 0.83 -26.26 -0.19
C THR A 91 0.26 -27.34 0.71
N LYS A 92 0.76 -28.58 0.64
CA LYS A 92 0.26 -29.75 1.39
C LYS A 92 -1.28 -29.87 1.34
N GLN A 93 -1.83 -29.98 0.13
CA GLN A 93 -3.27 -29.99 -0.09
C GLN A 93 -4.01 -31.11 0.67
N GLU A 94 -3.31 -32.17 1.09
CA GLU A 94 -3.85 -33.24 1.94
C GLU A 94 -4.21 -32.80 3.37
N GLU A 95 -3.67 -31.69 3.86
CA GLU A 95 -3.99 -31.11 5.18
C GLU A 95 -5.18 -30.12 5.09
N TYR A 96 -5.70 -29.85 3.90
CA TYR A 96 -6.76 -28.87 3.70
C TYR A 96 -8.10 -29.36 4.26
N LEU A 97 -8.83 -28.45 4.89
CA LEU A 97 -10.20 -28.72 5.33
C LEU A 97 -11.15 -28.85 4.13
N VAL A 98 -12.12 -29.76 4.26
CA VAL A 98 -13.21 -29.94 3.28
C VAL A 98 -13.95 -28.61 3.11
N GLY A 99 -14.06 -28.13 1.87
CA GLY A 99 -14.59 -26.80 1.53
C GLY A 99 -13.53 -25.79 1.09
N SER A 100 -12.24 -26.14 1.18
CA SER A 100 -11.15 -25.32 0.60
C SER A 100 -11.08 -25.53 -0.91
N TYR A 101 -11.72 -24.64 -1.68
CA TYR A 101 -11.83 -24.79 -3.14
C TYR A 101 -10.58 -24.37 -3.92
N ILE A 102 -9.68 -23.58 -3.30
CA ILE A 102 -8.53 -22.96 -3.97
C ILE A 102 -7.24 -23.47 -3.32
N ALA A 103 -6.35 -24.04 -4.14
CA ALA A 103 -5.01 -24.43 -3.73
C ALA A 103 -4.00 -23.33 -4.10
N GLY A 104 -3.08 -23.04 -3.18
CA GLY A 104 -2.09 -21.98 -3.34
C GLY A 104 -1.98 -21.08 -2.13
N TYR A 105 -1.33 -19.95 -2.35
CA TYR A 105 -1.08 -18.93 -1.32
C TYR A 105 -1.70 -17.60 -1.76
N THR A 106 -2.22 -16.84 -0.80
CA THR A 106 -2.60 -15.44 -1.02
C THR A 106 -1.45 -14.56 -0.55
N ILE A 107 -1.04 -13.62 -1.40
CA ILE A 107 0.04 -12.68 -1.15
C ILE A 107 -0.52 -11.27 -1.11
N LEU A 108 -0.17 -10.51 -0.08
CA LEU A 108 -0.48 -9.09 0.03
C LEU A 108 0.83 -8.28 0.04
N LEU A 109 0.92 -7.30 -0.85
CA LEU A 109 1.97 -6.26 -0.84
C LEU A 109 1.40 -4.99 -0.21
N HIS A 110 1.92 -4.59 0.93
CA HIS A 110 1.40 -3.41 1.65
C HIS A 110 2.51 -2.66 2.39
N ASN A 111 2.18 -1.48 2.92
CA ASN A 111 3.07 -0.77 3.84
C ASN A 111 3.11 -1.49 5.18
N SER A 112 4.30 -1.68 5.77
CA SER A 112 4.49 -2.37 7.05
C SER A 112 3.64 -1.81 8.21
N LYS A 113 3.20 -0.54 8.12
CA LYS A 113 2.41 0.13 9.15
C LYS A 113 0.90 0.13 8.87
N ASP A 114 0.47 -0.40 7.73
CA ASP A 114 -0.95 -0.52 7.37
C ASP A 114 -1.55 -1.82 7.89
N HIS A 115 -2.84 -1.78 8.20
CA HIS A 115 -3.64 -2.95 8.51
C HIS A 115 -3.61 -3.94 7.33
N PRO A 116 -3.29 -5.22 7.58
CA PRO A 116 -3.15 -6.20 6.51
C PRO A 116 -4.48 -6.77 6.04
N ASN A 117 -5.16 -6.07 5.12
CA ASN A 117 -6.42 -6.54 4.53
C ASN A 117 -6.16 -7.55 3.39
N VAL A 118 -5.92 -8.80 3.76
CA VAL A 118 -5.55 -9.87 2.81
C VAL A 118 -6.76 -10.27 1.93
N VAL A 119 -7.98 -10.17 2.46
CA VAL A 119 -9.20 -10.59 1.77
C VAL A 119 -9.47 -9.75 0.51
N THR A 120 -9.30 -8.43 0.59
CA THR A 120 -9.68 -7.53 -0.51
C THR A 120 -8.52 -7.06 -1.37
N GLN A 121 -7.28 -7.07 -0.84
CA GLN A 121 -6.10 -6.57 -1.54
C GLN A 121 -5.07 -7.66 -1.86
N GLY A 122 -5.25 -8.88 -1.35
CA GLY A 122 -4.37 -10.00 -1.65
C GLY A 122 -4.61 -10.56 -3.05
N PHE A 123 -3.54 -11.07 -3.67
CA PHE A 123 -3.61 -11.83 -4.91
C PHE A 123 -3.16 -13.27 -4.71
N GLN A 124 -3.71 -14.19 -5.50
CA GLN A 124 -3.45 -15.61 -5.35
C GLN A 124 -2.32 -16.07 -6.29
N VAL A 125 -1.51 -17.00 -5.80
CA VAL A 125 -0.49 -17.71 -6.57
C VAL A 125 -0.74 -19.22 -6.48
N ALA A 126 -0.85 -19.86 -7.65
CA ALA A 126 -1.17 -21.28 -7.76
C ALA A 126 0.10 -22.14 -7.63
N PRO A 127 -0.01 -23.36 -7.06
CA PRO A 127 1.11 -24.30 -7.02
C PRO A 127 1.38 -24.94 -8.40
N GLY A 128 2.49 -25.67 -8.48
CA GLY A 128 2.95 -26.42 -9.65
C GLY A 128 4.12 -25.79 -10.41
N GLY A 129 4.84 -24.88 -9.78
CA GLY A 129 6.00 -24.24 -10.39
C GLY A 129 6.45 -22.98 -9.66
N SER A 130 6.57 -21.89 -10.40
CA SER A 130 7.02 -20.60 -9.87
C SER A 130 6.09 -19.46 -10.24
N ALA A 131 5.99 -18.48 -9.35
CA ALA A 131 5.33 -17.20 -9.54
C ALA A 131 6.36 -16.08 -9.37
N ASN A 132 6.57 -15.30 -10.41
CA ASN A 132 7.46 -14.15 -10.41
C ASN A 132 6.61 -12.87 -10.28
N VAL A 133 6.74 -12.22 -9.13
CA VAL A 133 6.04 -10.99 -8.76
C VAL A 133 7.01 -9.82 -8.94
N ALA A 134 6.90 -9.17 -10.09
CA ALA A 134 7.65 -7.97 -10.41
C ALA A 134 6.91 -6.75 -9.84
N ILE A 135 7.56 -6.04 -8.91
CA ILE A 135 7.00 -4.91 -8.16
C ILE A 135 7.47 -3.59 -8.78
N LYS A 136 6.53 -2.64 -8.91
CA LYS A 136 6.78 -1.24 -9.22
C LYS A 136 6.22 -0.37 -8.10
N GLN A 137 7.01 0.58 -7.64
CA GLN A 137 6.59 1.51 -6.59
C GLN A 137 6.03 2.78 -7.22
N LYS A 138 4.93 3.27 -6.67
CA LYS A 138 4.27 4.51 -7.08
C LYS A 138 4.07 5.39 -5.86
N TYR A 139 4.50 6.64 -5.94
CA TYR A 139 4.27 7.65 -4.93
C TYR A 139 3.22 8.63 -5.45
N VAL A 140 2.21 8.89 -4.65
CA VAL A 140 1.12 9.81 -4.99
C VAL A 140 1.05 10.90 -3.93
N LYS A 141 1.09 12.15 -4.39
CA LYS A 141 0.88 13.34 -3.57
C LYS A 141 -0.37 14.08 -4.05
N ASN A 142 -1.42 14.03 -3.25
CA ASN A 142 -2.70 14.66 -3.52
C ASN A 142 -2.77 16.06 -2.89
N LEU A 143 -3.63 16.92 -3.42
CA LEU A 143 -3.90 18.23 -2.84
C LEU A 143 -5.02 18.17 -1.79
N PRO A 144 -4.89 18.92 -0.68
CA PRO A 144 -5.98 19.10 0.27
C PRO A 144 -7.05 20.05 -0.30
N GLN A 145 -8.16 20.18 0.43
CA GLN A 145 -9.14 21.23 0.16
C GLN A 145 -8.48 22.63 0.19
N PRO A 146 -8.83 23.55 -0.73
CA PRO A 146 -9.96 23.51 -1.67
C PRO A 146 -9.65 22.86 -3.04
N HIS A 147 -8.39 22.54 -3.34
CA HIS A 147 -7.97 22.08 -4.67
C HIS A 147 -8.10 20.56 -4.87
N GLY A 148 -8.16 19.79 -3.78
CA GLY A 148 -8.44 18.36 -3.80
C GLY A 148 -9.24 17.92 -2.56
N GLN A 149 -9.27 16.61 -2.32
CA GLN A 149 -10.09 16.00 -1.27
C GLN A 149 -9.27 15.14 -0.30
N CYS A 150 -7.94 15.19 -0.36
CA CYS A 150 -7.13 14.42 0.57
C CYS A 150 -7.22 14.99 1.99
N ALA A 151 -7.05 14.12 2.98
CA ALA A 151 -6.91 14.53 4.36
C ALA A 151 -6.08 13.51 5.13
N ASP A 152 -5.27 13.98 6.07
CA ASP A 152 -4.52 13.12 7.00
C ASP A 152 -5.12 13.29 8.40
N LYS A 153 -5.85 12.26 8.85
CA LYS A 153 -6.53 12.27 10.16
C LYS A 153 -5.74 11.45 11.17
N GLN A 154 -5.72 11.89 12.42
CA GLN A 154 -5.18 11.06 13.50
C GLN A 154 -6.15 9.91 13.78
N LEU A 155 -5.66 8.68 13.70
CA LEU A 155 -6.40 7.46 14.01
C LEU A 155 -6.18 7.07 15.48
N ALA A 156 -7.15 6.38 16.07
CA ALA A 156 -7.09 5.95 17.47
C ALA A 156 -6.20 4.71 17.66
N TYR A 157 -6.27 3.76 16.73
CA TYR A 157 -5.61 2.45 16.88
C TYR A 157 -4.40 2.24 15.96
N PHE A 158 -4.24 3.07 14.94
CA PHE A 158 -3.19 2.93 13.92
C PHE A 158 -2.20 4.10 13.95
N PRO A 159 -0.91 3.86 13.66
CA PRO A 159 0.15 4.87 13.83
C PRO A 159 0.13 5.98 12.78
N HIS A 160 -0.55 5.78 11.65
CA HIS A 160 -0.63 6.76 10.57
C HIS A 160 -1.93 6.62 9.79
N TYR A 161 -2.36 7.72 9.19
CA TYR A 161 -3.50 7.74 8.29
C TYR A 161 -3.17 7.03 6.98
N SER A 162 -3.98 6.06 6.64
CA SER A 162 -4.15 5.58 5.28
C SER A 162 -5.62 5.27 5.10
N LYS A 163 -6.10 5.25 3.86
CA LYS A 163 -7.49 4.87 3.59
C LYS A 163 -7.81 3.50 4.17
N ILE A 164 -6.87 2.55 4.08
CA ILE A 164 -7.01 1.19 4.62
C ILE A 164 -7.15 1.22 6.15
N ASN A 165 -6.30 1.97 6.85
CA ASN A 165 -6.37 2.07 8.31
C ASN A 165 -7.64 2.77 8.78
N CYS A 166 -8.07 3.83 8.09
CA CYS A 166 -9.33 4.52 8.39
C CYS A 166 -10.53 3.57 8.23
N GLN A 167 -10.54 2.79 7.15
CA GLN A 167 -11.58 1.80 6.89
C GLN A 167 -11.59 0.67 7.93
N ALA A 168 -10.41 0.19 8.32
CA ALA A 168 -10.25 -0.81 9.37
C ALA A 168 -10.73 -0.28 10.73
N GLU A 169 -10.38 0.95 11.09
CA GLU A 169 -10.82 1.61 12.33
C GLU A 169 -12.34 1.83 12.34
N CYS A 170 -12.92 2.24 11.22
CA CYS A 170 -14.37 2.42 11.10
C CYS A 170 -15.12 1.10 11.33
N LEU A 171 -14.69 0.02 10.65
CA LEU A 171 -15.31 -1.30 10.83
C LEU A 171 -15.05 -1.86 12.23
N HIS A 172 -13.89 -1.58 12.81
CA HIS A 172 -13.58 -1.95 14.18
C HIS A 172 -14.54 -1.27 15.17
N ASN A 173 -14.71 0.05 15.08
CA ASN A 173 -15.61 0.81 15.94
C ASN A 173 -17.08 0.35 15.79
N GLU A 174 -17.54 0.13 14.57
CA GLU A 174 -18.91 -0.39 14.31
C GLU A 174 -19.12 -1.78 14.93
N THR A 175 -18.09 -2.63 14.92
CA THR A 175 -18.14 -3.95 15.55
C THR A 175 -18.21 -3.81 17.08
N ILE A 176 -17.45 -2.89 17.68
CA ILE A 176 -17.49 -2.61 19.12
C ILE A 176 -18.88 -2.08 19.52
N GLU A 177 -19.41 -1.10 18.78
CA GLU A 177 -20.68 -0.46 19.10
C GLU A 177 -21.87 -1.42 19.00
N LYS A 178 -21.91 -2.25 17.94
CA LYS A 178 -23.05 -3.13 17.67
C LYS A 178 -22.93 -4.50 18.34
N CYS A 179 -21.74 -5.08 18.40
CA CYS A 179 -21.52 -6.43 18.91
C CYS A 179 -20.88 -6.46 20.31
N GLY A 180 -20.34 -5.33 20.80
CA GLY A 180 -19.73 -5.26 22.14
C GLY A 180 -18.48 -6.12 22.30
N CYS A 181 -17.79 -6.44 21.20
CA CYS A 181 -16.59 -7.30 21.20
C CYS A 181 -15.59 -6.86 20.13
N ARG A 182 -14.33 -7.29 20.29
CA ARG A 182 -13.24 -7.06 19.33
C ARG A 182 -12.90 -8.34 18.58
N LEU A 183 -12.69 -8.24 17.26
CA LEU A 183 -12.12 -9.34 16.48
C LEU A 183 -10.61 -9.45 16.73
N VAL A 184 -10.12 -10.68 16.84
CA VAL A 184 -8.74 -10.99 17.28
C VAL A 184 -7.66 -10.31 16.44
N TYR A 185 -7.92 -10.07 15.15
CA TYR A 185 -6.99 -9.42 14.21
C TYR A 185 -7.00 -7.88 14.25
N TYR A 186 -7.85 -7.24 15.06
CA TYR A 186 -7.79 -5.80 15.30
C TYR A 186 -6.94 -5.45 16.52
N PRO A 187 -6.37 -4.23 16.60
CA PRO A 187 -5.60 -3.78 17.77
C PRO A 187 -6.37 -3.90 19.09
N GLU A 188 -5.66 -4.22 20.18
CA GLU A 188 -6.28 -4.42 21.49
C GLU A 188 -6.87 -3.12 22.07
N VAL A 189 -8.05 -3.24 22.67
CA VAL A 189 -8.74 -2.14 23.37
C VAL A 189 -8.88 -2.51 24.85
N PRO A 190 -8.35 -1.72 25.79
CA PRO A 190 -8.40 -2.03 27.22
C PRO A 190 -9.83 -2.24 27.72
N GLY A 191 -10.08 -3.34 28.43
CA GLY A 191 -11.39 -3.65 29.02
C GLY A 191 -12.41 -4.25 28.06
N LEU A 192 -12.08 -4.41 26.78
CA LEU A 192 -12.96 -5.04 25.80
C LEU A 192 -12.60 -6.51 25.59
N ARG A 193 -13.62 -7.39 25.59
CA ARG A 193 -13.43 -8.83 25.33
C ARG A 193 -13.26 -9.12 23.84
N GLU A 194 -12.61 -10.23 23.54
CA GLU A 194 -12.59 -10.79 22.19
C GLU A 194 -13.96 -11.36 21.80
N CYS A 195 -14.29 -11.28 20.51
CA CYS A 195 -15.49 -11.89 19.95
C CYS A 195 -15.34 -13.41 19.99
N SER A 196 -16.34 -14.08 20.57
CA SER A 196 -16.45 -15.54 20.53
C SER A 196 -16.91 -16.00 19.13
N PRO A 197 -16.72 -17.29 18.79
CA PRO A 197 -17.28 -17.84 17.55
C PRO A 197 -18.80 -17.66 17.42
N ILE A 198 -19.52 -17.54 18.54
CA ILE A 198 -20.95 -17.23 18.54
C ILE A 198 -21.17 -15.79 18.07
N ASP A 199 -20.49 -14.81 18.68
CA ASP A 199 -20.60 -13.39 18.30
C ASP A 199 -20.27 -13.16 16.82
N VAL A 200 -19.26 -13.87 16.32
CA VAL A 200 -18.86 -13.80 14.90
C VAL A 200 -20.01 -14.24 13.99
N ASN A 201 -20.70 -15.34 14.33
CA ASN A 201 -21.79 -15.86 13.52
C ASN A 201 -23.13 -15.12 13.73
N THR A 202 -23.44 -14.70 14.95
CA THR A 202 -24.76 -14.13 15.29
C THR A 202 -24.82 -12.62 15.13
N CYS A 203 -23.70 -11.90 15.25
CA CYS A 203 -23.66 -10.44 15.16
C CYS A 203 -22.79 -9.94 14.01
N TRP A 204 -21.51 -10.31 13.99
CA TRP A 204 -20.59 -9.78 12.99
C TRP A 204 -20.91 -10.26 11.56
N GLY A 205 -21.29 -11.52 11.38
CA GLY A 205 -21.68 -12.07 10.07
C GLY A 205 -22.84 -11.30 9.43
N PRO A 206 -23.96 -11.09 10.15
CA PRO A 206 -25.03 -10.20 9.69
C PRO A 206 -24.60 -8.73 9.52
N LEU A 207 -23.69 -8.22 10.35
CA LEU A 207 -23.13 -6.87 10.17
C LEU A 207 -22.42 -6.75 8.82
N LEU A 208 -21.74 -7.81 8.38
CA LEU A 208 -21.03 -7.81 7.12
C LEU A 208 -21.93 -7.65 5.88
N THR A 209 -23.19 -8.05 5.94
CA THR A 209 -24.10 -7.92 4.79
C THR A 209 -24.35 -6.46 4.42
N ASN A 210 -24.21 -5.56 5.39
CA ASN A 210 -24.38 -4.12 5.22
C ASN A 210 -23.05 -3.35 5.15
N VAL A 211 -21.92 -4.04 4.99
CA VAL A 211 -20.59 -3.41 4.94
C VAL A 211 -20.52 -2.32 3.89
N SER A 212 -21.07 -2.51 2.69
CA SER A 212 -21.06 -1.47 1.67
C SER A 212 -21.67 -0.14 2.16
N GLN A 213 -22.74 -0.20 2.96
CA GLN A 213 -23.38 0.98 3.53
C GLN A 213 -22.55 1.56 4.69
N ILE A 214 -22.00 0.70 5.55
CA ILE A 214 -21.09 1.11 6.63
C ILE A 214 -19.89 1.86 6.03
N MET A 215 -19.24 1.27 5.03
CA MET A 215 -18.08 1.87 4.34
C MET A 215 -18.41 3.19 3.65
N LYS A 216 -19.64 3.37 3.15
CA LYS A 216 -20.10 4.65 2.58
C LYS A 216 -20.31 5.72 3.65
N ASN A 217 -20.76 5.32 4.84
CA ASN A 217 -20.92 6.22 5.97
C ASN A 217 -19.58 6.59 6.62
N CYS A 218 -18.55 5.75 6.45
CA CYS A 218 -17.19 6.07 6.86
C CYS A 218 -16.62 7.20 5.99
N ALA A 219 -16.36 8.36 6.59
CA ALA A 219 -15.74 9.51 5.92
C ALA A 219 -14.21 9.32 5.72
N CYS A 220 -13.80 8.23 5.06
CA CYS A 220 -12.41 7.90 4.75
C CYS A 220 -12.02 8.41 3.36
N THR A 221 -11.38 9.58 3.32
CA THR A 221 -10.78 10.17 2.11
C THR A 221 -9.42 9.55 1.80
N GLU A 222 -8.92 9.76 0.59
CA GLU A 222 -7.51 9.40 0.28
C GLU A 222 -6.55 10.21 1.17
N ALA A 223 -5.41 9.60 1.50
CA ALA A 223 -4.35 10.30 2.22
C ALA A 223 -3.64 11.29 1.27
N CYS A 224 -3.02 12.32 1.84
CA CYS A 224 -2.36 13.35 1.03
C CYS A 224 -1.04 12.85 0.44
N GLU A 225 -0.35 11.95 1.13
CA GLU A 225 0.85 11.29 0.63
C GLU A 225 0.70 9.79 0.79
N THR A 226 0.92 9.01 -0.27
CA THR A 226 0.76 7.55 -0.22
C THR A 226 1.73 6.85 -1.16
N PHE A 227 2.26 5.72 -0.69
CA PHE A 227 3.02 4.78 -1.51
C PHE A 227 2.13 3.59 -1.88
N TYR A 228 2.01 3.33 -3.19
CA TYR A 228 1.37 2.14 -3.74
C TYR A 228 2.41 1.18 -4.30
N PHE A 229 2.09 -0.12 -4.21
CA PHE A 229 2.87 -1.20 -4.80
C PHE A 229 2.08 -1.83 -5.93
N GLU A 230 2.40 -1.41 -7.16
CA GLU A 230 1.89 -2.07 -8.35
C GLU A 230 2.72 -3.33 -8.61
N TYR A 231 2.09 -4.37 -9.16
CA TYR A 231 2.78 -5.62 -9.43
C TYR A 231 2.25 -6.29 -10.70
N SER A 232 3.13 -7.07 -11.33
CA SER A 232 2.79 -7.98 -12.42
C SER A 232 3.27 -9.38 -12.06
N VAL A 233 2.40 -10.38 -12.24
CA VAL A 233 2.70 -11.78 -11.93
C VAL A 233 2.90 -12.56 -13.22
N THR A 234 4.02 -13.27 -13.33
CA THR A 234 4.26 -14.26 -14.39
C THR A 234 4.52 -15.64 -13.79
N ASN A 235 3.92 -16.67 -14.37
CA ASN A 235 4.00 -18.03 -13.85
C ASN A 235 4.85 -18.92 -14.75
N GLY A 236 5.65 -19.79 -14.15
CA GLY A 236 6.39 -20.86 -14.81
C GLY A 236 5.98 -22.20 -14.24
N ARG A 237 5.95 -23.24 -15.05
CA ARG A 237 5.72 -24.61 -14.57
C ARG A 237 7.03 -25.24 -14.13
N VAL A 238 6.99 -26.09 -13.12
CA VAL A 238 8.14 -26.94 -12.81
C VAL A 238 8.38 -27.88 -13.99
N SER A 239 9.63 -28.04 -14.40
CA SER A 239 9.98 -29.00 -15.45
C SER A 239 9.91 -30.43 -14.91
N ASP A 240 9.59 -31.40 -15.77
CA ASP A 240 9.50 -32.82 -15.38
C ASP A 240 10.81 -33.31 -14.74
N VAL A 241 11.95 -32.90 -15.29
CA VAL A 241 13.29 -33.24 -14.78
C VAL A 241 13.50 -32.67 -13.37
N SER A 242 13.14 -31.39 -13.16
CA SER A 242 13.25 -30.76 -11.85
C SER A 242 12.27 -31.37 -10.84
N ALA A 243 11.05 -31.71 -11.28
CA ALA A 243 10.04 -32.33 -10.44
C ALA A 243 10.48 -33.74 -10.01
N GLN A 244 11.05 -34.53 -10.92
CA GLN A 244 11.61 -35.85 -10.61
C GLN A 244 12.80 -35.75 -9.65
N ALA A 245 13.73 -34.83 -9.87
CA ALA A 245 14.87 -34.63 -8.98
C ALA A 245 14.42 -34.18 -7.57
N ALA A 246 13.47 -33.24 -7.50
CA ALA A 246 12.88 -32.79 -6.25
C ALA A 246 12.11 -33.90 -5.54
N ALA A 247 11.42 -34.78 -6.28
CA ALA A 247 10.70 -35.92 -5.72
C ALA A 247 11.65 -36.90 -5.01
N VAL A 248 12.80 -37.20 -5.61
CA VAL A 248 13.84 -38.04 -4.98
C VAL A 248 14.41 -37.36 -3.73
N PHE A 249 14.71 -36.06 -3.79
CA PHE A 249 15.27 -35.32 -2.66
C PHE A 249 14.28 -35.19 -1.49
N LEU A 250 13.00 -34.98 -1.78
CA LEU A 250 11.93 -34.82 -0.79
C LEU A 250 11.32 -36.16 -0.35
N ASN A 251 11.81 -37.29 -0.87
CA ASN A 251 11.28 -38.62 -0.64
C ASN A 251 9.76 -38.70 -0.88
N THR A 252 9.33 -38.18 -2.03
CA THR A 252 7.92 -38.10 -2.44
C THR A 252 7.76 -38.46 -3.92
N THR A 253 6.54 -38.34 -4.48
CA THR A 253 6.26 -38.61 -5.90
C THR A 253 6.39 -37.35 -6.74
N GLN A 254 6.72 -37.52 -8.02
CA GLN A 254 6.77 -36.41 -8.98
C GLN A 254 5.43 -35.66 -9.05
N THR A 255 4.32 -36.39 -9.11
CA THR A 255 2.97 -35.82 -9.13
C THR A 255 2.66 -35.01 -7.87
N TYR A 256 3.20 -35.40 -6.71
CA TYR A 256 3.03 -34.63 -5.48
C TYR A 256 3.77 -33.28 -5.56
N VAL A 257 4.98 -33.26 -6.10
CA VAL A 257 5.75 -32.01 -6.32
C VAL A 257 5.02 -31.11 -7.31
N GLU A 258 4.59 -31.64 -8.45
CA GLU A 258 3.86 -30.87 -9.48
C GLU A 258 2.53 -30.28 -8.98
N LYS A 259 1.91 -30.87 -7.96
CA LYS A 259 0.66 -30.35 -7.39
C LYS A 259 0.89 -29.40 -6.22
N ASN A 260 1.96 -29.57 -5.44
CA ASN A 260 2.13 -28.85 -4.18
C ASN A 260 3.26 -27.83 -4.15
N TYR A 261 4.25 -27.96 -5.02
CA TYR A 261 5.43 -27.09 -5.01
C TYR A 261 5.11 -25.71 -5.56
N LEU A 262 5.53 -24.67 -4.85
CA LEU A 262 5.42 -23.29 -5.30
C LEU A 262 6.68 -22.51 -4.93
N ALA A 263 7.34 -21.89 -5.90
CA ALA A 263 8.39 -20.91 -5.67
C ALA A 263 7.90 -19.50 -6.00
N VAL A 264 7.91 -18.59 -5.03
CA VAL A 264 7.55 -17.20 -5.24
C VAL A 264 8.81 -16.34 -5.25
N TYR A 265 8.96 -15.54 -6.30
CA TYR A 265 10.02 -14.56 -6.44
C TYR A 265 9.41 -13.16 -6.39
N LEU A 266 9.74 -12.37 -5.37
CA LEU A 266 9.30 -10.98 -5.23
C LEU A 266 10.49 -10.05 -5.39
N TYR A 267 10.42 -9.16 -6.37
CA TYR A 267 11.55 -8.28 -6.69
C TYR A 267 11.07 -6.98 -7.32
N TYR A 268 11.86 -5.92 -7.20
CA TYR A 268 11.61 -4.71 -7.96
C TYR A 268 12.01 -4.93 -9.42
N LYS A 269 11.09 -4.64 -10.34
CA LYS A 269 11.35 -4.65 -11.78
C LYS A 269 12.39 -3.58 -12.13
N GLU A 270 12.24 -2.40 -11.53
CA GLU A 270 13.04 -1.21 -11.76
C GLU A 270 13.32 -0.52 -10.41
N MET A 271 14.52 0.03 -10.24
CA MET A 271 14.89 0.80 -9.05
C MET A 271 14.35 2.24 -9.07
N SER A 272 13.82 2.74 -10.19
CA SER A 272 13.04 3.98 -10.28
C SER A 272 11.60 3.80 -9.81
N TYR A 273 10.98 4.82 -9.22
CA TYR A 273 9.56 4.81 -8.86
C TYR A 273 8.80 5.86 -9.69
N GLU A 274 7.49 5.66 -9.83
CA GLU A 274 6.62 6.64 -10.48
C GLU A 274 6.13 7.63 -9.43
N GLU A 275 6.23 8.93 -9.72
CA GLU A 275 5.72 9.98 -8.86
C GLU A 275 4.57 10.71 -9.54
N VAL A 276 3.42 10.77 -8.88
CA VAL A 276 2.21 11.47 -9.34
C VAL A 276 1.88 12.56 -8.32
N ILE A 277 2.25 13.79 -8.64
CA ILE A 277 1.99 14.95 -7.78
C ILE A 277 0.86 15.78 -8.39
N GLN A 278 -0.19 16.02 -7.61
CA GLN A 278 -1.19 17.02 -7.93
C GLN A 278 -0.63 18.41 -7.63
N GLN A 279 -0.69 19.29 -8.63
CA GLN A 279 -0.30 20.69 -8.51
C GLN A 279 -1.49 21.58 -8.85
N GLU A 280 -1.59 22.72 -8.17
CA GLU A 280 -2.60 23.72 -8.47
C GLU A 280 -2.40 24.21 -9.90
N ALA A 281 -3.44 24.10 -10.74
CA ALA A 281 -3.36 24.51 -12.14
C ALA A 281 -3.14 26.03 -12.28
N TYR A 282 -3.53 26.80 -11.26
CA TYR A 282 -3.50 28.24 -11.31
C TYR A 282 -3.27 28.85 -9.93
N SER A 283 -2.17 29.57 -9.78
CA SER A 283 -1.84 30.25 -8.53
C SER A 283 -2.49 31.64 -8.47
N THR A 284 -2.65 32.18 -7.27
CA THR A 284 -3.12 33.57 -7.07
C THR A 284 -2.21 34.60 -7.73
N LEU A 285 -0.91 34.32 -7.82
CA LEU A 285 0.06 35.16 -8.52
C LEU A 285 -0.17 35.13 -10.03
N THR A 286 -0.42 33.94 -10.60
CA THR A 286 -0.75 33.79 -12.03
C THR A 286 -2.04 34.56 -12.34
N LEU A 287 -3.04 34.50 -11.45
CA LEU A 287 -4.27 35.27 -11.58
C LEU A 287 -4.03 36.77 -11.68
N LEU A 288 -3.24 37.32 -10.75
CA LEU A 288 -2.93 38.74 -10.75
C LEU A 288 -2.09 39.15 -11.96
N ALA A 289 -1.18 38.28 -12.40
CA ALA A 289 -0.38 38.51 -13.60
C ALA A 289 -1.26 38.56 -14.86
N ASP A 290 -2.23 37.66 -15.01
CA ASP A 290 -3.12 37.64 -16.18
C ASP A 290 -4.13 38.80 -16.14
N ILE A 291 -4.66 39.16 -14.96
CA ILE A 291 -5.50 40.36 -14.81
C ILE A 291 -4.70 41.63 -15.15
N GLY A 292 -3.48 41.75 -14.62
CA GLY A 292 -2.59 42.87 -14.90
C GLY A 292 -2.20 42.94 -16.38
N GLY A 293 -1.92 41.78 -17.00
CA GLY A 293 -1.63 41.65 -18.42
C GLY A 293 -2.81 42.07 -19.29
N ALA A 294 -4.02 41.65 -18.95
CA ALA A 294 -5.23 42.03 -19.66
C ALA A 294 -5.53 43.53 -19.55
N LEU A 295 -5.42 44.11 -18.34
CA LEU A 295 -5.60 45.55 -18.12
C LEU A 295 -4.51 46.39 -18.80
N GLY A 296 -3.27 45.91 -18.82
CA GLY A 296 -2.16 46.53 -19.54
C GLY A 296 -2.36 46.50 -21.04
N LEU A 297 -2.86 45.39 -21.60
CA LEU A 297 -3.08 45.24 -23.03
C LEU A 297 -4.28 46.06 -23.52
N ILE A 298 -5.41 46.03 -22.80
CA ILE A 298 -6.66 46.65 -23.25
C ILE A 298 -6.67 48.16 -22.98
N LEU A 299 -6.23 48.58 -21.80
CA LEU A 299 -6.33 49.97 -21.36
C LEU A 299 -4.98 50.72 -21.41
N GLY A 300 -3.87 50.02 -21.66
CA GLY A 300 -2.54 50.59 -21.44
C GLY A 300 -2.25 50.89 -19.97
N SER A 301 -3.08 50.36 -19.06
CA SER A 301 -3.02 50.70 -17.64
C SER A 301 -1.97 49.85 -16.92
N THR A 302 -1.18 50.50 -16.08
CA THR A 302 -0.22 49.86 -15.17
C THR A 302 -0.69 50.02 -13.73
N LEU A 303 0.02 49.39 -12.79
CA LEU A 303 -0.20 49.61 -11.36
C LEU A 303 -0.08 51.10 -10.99
N MET A 304 0.75 51.87 -11.70
CA MET A 304 0.90 53.32 -11.48
C MET A 304 -0.37 54.09 -11.84
N THR A 305 -1.05 53.76 -12.93
CA THR A 305 -2.35 54.39 -13.25
C THR A 305 -3.42 54.10 -12.20
N VAL A 306 -3.39 52.94 -11.55
CA VAL A 306 -4.30 52.66 -10.41
C VAL A 306 -3.95 53.53 -9.21
N ALA A 307 -2.66 53.70 -8.92
CA ALA A 307 -2.19 54.58 -7.85
C ALA A 307 -2.59 56.05 -8.09
N GLU A 308 -2.51 56.53 -9.33
CA GLU A 308 -2.95 57.89 -9.70
C GLU A 308 -4.45 58.09 -9.48
N ILE A 309 -5.28 57.10 -9.85
CA ILE A 309 -6.72 57.15 -9.60
C ILE A 309 -7.01 57.21 -8.09
N LEU A 310 -6.31 56.39 -7.30
CA LEU A 310 -6.46 56.40 -5.83
C LEU A 310 -6.04 57.74 -5.22
N ASP A 311 -4.92 58.32 -5.67
CA ASP A 311 -4.43 59.62 -5.18
C ASP A 311 -5.44 60.75 -5.51
N PHE A 312 -6.00 60.74 -6.72
CA PHE A 312 -7.05 61.69 -7.10
C PHE A 312 -8.30 61.61 -6.20
N PHE A 313 -8.78 60.40 -5.89
CA PHE A 313 -9.94 60.21 -5.00
C PHE A 313 -9.63 60.56 -3.54
N LEU A 314 -8.43 60.24 -3.05
CA LEU A 314 -7.99 60.63 -1.72
C LEU A 314 -7.87 62.15 -1.61
N GLY A 315 -7.26 62.80 -2.60
CA GLY A 315 -7.17 64.27 -2.70
C GLY A 315 -8.55 64.93 -2.73
N LEU A 316 -9.49 64.41 -3.51
CA LEU A 316 -10.88 64.88 -3.53
C LEU A 316 -11.59 64.70 -2.19
N SER A 317 -11.36 63.58 -1.51
CA SER A 317 -11.97 63.27 -0.21
C SER A 317 -11.42 64.20 0.88
N ILE A 318 -10.11 64.44 0.89
CA ILE A 318 -9.44 65.41 1.77
C ILE A 318 -9.95 66.82 1.48
N TRP A 319 -10.06 67.21 0.20
CA TRP A 319 -10.61 68.51 -0.18
C TRP A 319 -12.08 68.68 0.25
N LYS A 320 -12.89 67.62 0.22
CA LYS A 320 -14.26 67.65 0.76
C LYS A 320 -14.31 67.75 2.29
N PHE A 321 -13.38 67.10 2.99
CA PHE A 321 -13.36 67.03 4.46
C PHE A 321 -12.72 68.27 5.11
N PHE A 322 -11.63 68.77 4.53
CA PHE A 322 -10.91 69.99 4.95
C PHE A 322 -11.24 71.21 4.09
N GLY A 323 -12.23 71.07 3.21
CA GLY A 323 -12.76 72.13 2.36
C GLY A 323 -13.26 73.30 3.18
N VAL A 324 -12.36 74.26 3.36
CA VAL A 324 -12.58 75.66 3.65
C VAL A 324 -13.89 76.10 3.01
N LYS A 325 -14.86 76.46 3.86
CA LYS A 325 -15.89 77.44 3.48
C LYS A 325 -15.13 78.72 3.15
N LEU A 326 -14.97 79.01 1.86
CA LEU A 326 -14.51 80.32 1.40
C LEU A 326 -15.61 81.35 1.68
#